data_AF-A0A972AHV2-F1
#
_entry.id   AF-A0A972AHV2-F1
#
_cell.length_a   1.000
_cell.length_b   1.000
_cell.length_c   1.000
_cell.angle_alpha   90.00
_cell.angle_beta   90.00
_cell.angle_gamma   90.00
#
_symmetry.space_group_name_H-M   'P 1'
#
loop_
_entity.id
_entity.type
_entity.pdbx_description
1 polymer ?
#
loop_
_entity_poly.entity_id
_entity_poly.type
_entity_poly.pdbx_seq_one_letter_code
_entity_poly.pdbx_strand_id
1 'polypeptide(L)' 'LLSKIEYESPAAIAIGPEGDWTDSEVKFLLDNNFRPVSLGKKILRASTAVAVSCGWFSLN' A
#
# COMPACT_ATOMS: atom_id res chain seq x y z
N LEU A 1 7.23 0.44 7.44
CA LEU A 1 6.05 -0.27 7.99
C LEU A 1 4.90 0.72 8.01
N LEU A 2 3.68 0.31 7.62
CA LEU A 2 2.51 1.20 7.60
C LEU A 2 2.28 1.90 8.97
N SER A 3 2.49 1.19 10.07
CA SER A 3 2.35 1.75 11.42
C SER A 3 3.34 2.88 11.79
N LYS A 4 4.29 3.21 10.90
CA LYS A 4 5.31 4.25 11.13
C LYS A 4 5.23 5.38 10.12
N ILE A 5 4.17 5.43 9.30
CA ILE A 5 4.01 6.51 8.32
C ILE A 5 3.12 7.61 8.88
N GLU A 6 3.53 8.85 8.63
CA GLU A 6 2.66 10.01 8.73
C GLU A 6 1.96 10.22 7.38
N TYR A 7 0.67 10.53 7.45
CA TYR A 7 -0.18 10.73 6.30
C TYR A 7 -1.23 11.81 6.59
N GLU A 8 -1.69 12.47 5.54
CA GLU A 8 -2.80 13.40 5.60
C GLU A 8 -4.04 12.79 4.94
N SER A 9 -5.22 13.17 5.41
CA SER A 9 -6.48 12.72 4.82
C SER A 9 -6.95 13.72 3.75
N PRO A 10 -7.39 13.26 2.56
CA PRO A 10 -7.60 11.86 2.17
C PRO A 10 -6.31 11.15 1.72
N ALA A 11 -6.20 9.86 2.03
CA ALA A 11 -5.10 9.00 1.57
C ALA A 11 -5.55 8.07 0.43
N ALA A 12 -4.63 7.81 -0.51
CA ALA A 12 -4.80 6.80 -1.56
C ALA A 12 -3.87 5.61 -1.31
N ILE A 13 -4.36 4.39 -1.57
CA ILE A 13 -3.62 3.14 -1.34
C ILE A 13 -3.58 2.37 -2.65
N ALA A 14 -2.39 2.08 -3.16
CA ALA A 14 -2.17 1.24 -4.33
C ALA A 14 -1.78 -0.18 -3.89
N ILE A 15 -2.57 -1.18 -4.29
CA ILE A 15 -2.31 -2.60 -4.03
C ILE A 15 -2.19 -3.32 -5.37
N GLY A 16 -1.06 -4.01 -5.60
CA GLY A 16 -0.81 -4.73 -6.83
C GLY A 16 -1.66 -6.00 -6.97
N PRO A 17 -1.80 -6.53 -8.19
CA PRO A 17 -2.45 -7.82 -8.44
C PRO A 17 -1.57 -8.98 -7.94
N GLU A 18 -2.04 -10.23 -8.06
CA GLU A 18 -1.30 -11.43 -7.64
C GLU A 18 0.09 -11.58 -8.29
N GLY A 19 0.27 -11.01 -9.49
CA GLY A 19 1.54 -11.00 -10.22
C GLY A 19 2.48 -9.83 -9.86
N ASP A 20 2.10 -9.03 -8.87
CA ASP A 20 2.75 -7.76 -8.49
C ASP A 20 2.72 -6.70 -9.62
N TRP A 21 3.31 -5.55 -9.34
CA TRP A 21 3.51 -4.47 -10.29
C TRP A 21 4.67 -4.75 -11.24
N THR A 22 4.55 -4.29 -12.48
CA THR A 22 5.70 -4.17 -13.38
C THR A 22 6.61 -3.01 -12.94
N ASP A 23 7.89 -3.04 -13.34
CA ASP A 23 8.83 -1.95 -13.03
C ASP A 23 8.34 -0.58 -13.52
N SER A 24 7.64 -0.55 -14.67
CA SER A 24 7.03 0.67 -15.21
C SER A 24 5.90 1.21 -14.35
N GLU A 25 5.07 0.34 -13.77
CA GLU A 25 3.98 0.75 -12.88
C GLU A 25 4.53 1.21 -11.52
N VAL A 26 5.55 0.53 -10.99
CA VAL A 26 6.26 0.98 -9.78
C VAL A 26 6.84 2.38 -10.01
N LYS A 27 7.52 2.61 -11.14
CA LYS A 27 8.06 3.93 -11.47
C LYS A 27 6.94 4.98 -11.57
N PHE A 28 5.84 4.66 -12.26
CA PHE A 28 4.69 5.55 -12.36
C PHE A 28 4.12 5.94 -10.99
N LEU A 29 3.99 4.98 -10.06
CA LEU A 29 3.51 5.24 -8.70
C LEU A 29 4.47 6.15 -7.93
N LEU A 30 5.77 5.87 -7.99
CA LEU A 30 6.80 6.69 -7.33
C LEU A 30 6.82 8.12 -7.89
N ASP A 31 6.71 8.29 -9.20
CA ASP A 31 6.63 9.60 -9.87
C ASP A 31 5.37 10.39 -9.45
N ASN A 32 4.31 9.68 -9.02
CA ASN A 32 3.07 10.26 -8.49
C ASN A 32 3.05 10.35 -6.95
N ASN A 33 4.22 10.38 -6.30
CA ASN A 33 4.39 10.54 -4.85
C ASN A 33 3.82 9.39 -3.99
N PHE A 34 3.56 8.21 -4.56
CA PHE A 34 3.30 7.04 -3.74
C PHE A 34 4.58 6.62 -3.01
N ARG A 35 4.42 6.22 -1.75
CA ARG A 35 5.53 5.75 -0.90
C ARG A 35 5.35 4.25 -0.66
N PRO A 36 6.34 3.40 -0.98
CA PRO A 36 6.25 1.98 -0.72
C PRO A 36 6.23 1.73 0.79
N VAL A 37 5.26 0.93 1.25
CA VAL A 37 5.09 0.56 2.66
C VAL A 37 4.94 -0.95 2.81
N SER A 38 5.47 -1.49 3.90
CA SER A 38 5.26 -2.88 4.29
C SER A 38 4.11 -2.99 5.30
N LEU A 39 3.24 -3.98 5.09
CA LEU A 39 2.16 -4.40 6.01
C LEU A 39 2.62 -5.45 7.04
N GLY A 40 3.91 -5.77 7.09
CA GLY A 40 4.49 -6.76 8.01
C GLY A 40 5.38 -7.79 7.31
N LYS A 41 5.69 -8.88 8.02
CA LYS A 41 6.62 -9.92 7.54
C LYS A 41 6.00 -10.95 6.60
N LYS A 42 4.68 -11.10 6.60
CA LYS A 42 3.97 -12.11 5.79
C LYS A 42 3.66 -11.53 4.41
N ILE A 43 3.85 -12.34 3.37
CA ILE A 43 3.31 -12.04 2.03
C ILE A 43 1.79 -12.21 2.11
N LEU A 44 1.06 -11.15 1.79
CA LEU A 44 -0.40 -11.13 1.81
C LEU A 44 -0.94 -11.33 0.38
N ARG A 45 -2.09 -11.98 0.26
CA ARG A 45 -2.88 -11.96 -0.98
C ARG A 45 -3.44 -10.54 -1.18
N ALA A 46 -3.67 -10.12 -2.42
CA ALA A 46 -4.12 -8.77 -2.74
C ALA A 46 -5.36 -8.35 -1.94
N SER A 47 -6.39 -9.21 -1.87
CA SER A 47 -7.61 -8.95 -1.08
C SER A 47 -7.36 -8.79 0.42
N THR A 48 -6.42 -9.56 0.99
CA THR A 48 -6.02 -9.44 2.39
C THR A 48 -5.26 -8.14 2.65
N ALA A 49 -4.38 -7.73 1.73
CA ALA A 49 -3.66 -6.46 1.83
C ALA A 49 -4.63 -5.26 1.79
N VAL A 50 -5.66 -5.31 0.93
CA VAL A 50 -6.75 -4.31 0.89
C VAL A 50 -7.47 -4.24 2.24
N ALA A 51 -7.98 -5.37 2.75
CA ALA A 51 -8.75 -5.40 4.00
C ALA A 51 -7.93 -4.88 5.20
N VAL A 52 -6.67 -5.29 5.31
CA VAL A 52 -5.75 -4.83 6.37
C VAL A 52 -5.49 -3.33 6.26
N SER A 53 -5.25 -2.82 5.05
CA SER A 53 -4.94 -1.40 4.85
C SER A 53 -6.16 -0.53 5.17
N CYS A 54 -7.34 -0.85 4.61
CA CYS A 54 -8.58 -0.15 4.92
C CYS A 54 -8.89 -0.18 6.43
N GLY A 55 -8.71 -1.34 7.07
CA GLY A 55 -8.90 -1.46 8.51
C GLY A 55 -7.95 -0.57 9.32
N TRP A 56 -6.68 -0.47 8.93
CA TRP A 56 -5.71 0.39 9.60
C TRP A 56 -6.06 1.88 9.47
N PHE A 57 -6.37 2.36 8.26
CA PHE A 57 -6.76 3.75 8.00
C PHE A 57 -8.13 4.13 8.58
N SER A 58 -9.01 3.17 8.84
CA SER A 58 -10.30 3.43 9.52
C SER A 58 -10.14 3.63 11.03
N LEU A 59 -9.07 3.08 11.62
CA LEU A 59 -8.83 3.06 13.07
C LEU A 59 -7.80 4.10 13.54
N ASN A 60 -7.10 4.77 12.63
CA ASN A 60 -6.05 5.76 12.91
C ASN A 60 -6.29 7.00 12.08
#